data_AF-A0A379C992-F1
#
_entry.id   AF-A0A379C992-F1
#
_cell.length_a   1.000
_cell.length_b   1.000
_cell.length_c   1.000
_cell.angle_alpha   90.00
_cell.angle_beta   90.00
_cell.angle_gamma   90.00
#
_symmetry.space_group_name_H-M   'P 1'
#
loop_
_entity.id
_entity.type
_entity.pdbx_description
1 polymer ?
#
loop_
_entity_poly.entity_id
_entity_poly.type
_entity_poly.pdbx_seq_one_letter_code
_entity_poly.pdbx_strand_id
1 'polypeptide(L)'
;MSNFLSKTFGGLSRAYYIRQFLFGLIFCVMLGSGVFSTGKMDQIIASTIGCLVLNILYPYSRFVYESAVNYIMGENAFFTDIKLFLIIKFITMFICWAFSFAIAPIGLAYLYFYHSKQEKELAKSE
;
A
#
# COMPACT_ATOMS: atom_id res chain seq x y z
N MET A 1 15.13 22.46 -0.69
CA MET A 1 13.67 22.36 -0.94
C MET A 1 13.24 20.99 -1.51
N SER A 2 14.02 19.93 -1.27
CA SER A 2 13.72 18.52 -1.61
C SER A 2 13.33 17.67 -0.39
N ASN A 3 13.30 18.27 0.81
CA ASN A 3 13.18 17.58 2.09
C ASN A 3 11.74 17.31 2.56
N PHE A 4 10.71 17.77 1.85
CA PHE A 4 9.33 17.43 2.19
C PHE A 4 8.94 16.06 1.62
N LEU A 5 9.41 15.74 0.41
CA LEU A 5 9.23 14.43 -0.21
C LEU A 5 10.05 13.34 0.52
N SER A 6 11.25 13.65 1.02
CA SER A 6 12.02 12.70 1.83
C SER A 6 11.49 12.55 3.25
N LYS A 7 10.75 13.52 3.78
CA LYS A 7 10.03 13.35 5.04
C LYS A 7 8.76 12.54 4.78
N THR A 8 7.80 13.01 3.99
CA THR A 8 6.53 12.28 3.75
C THR A 8 6.70 10.87 3.14
N PHE A 9 7.73 10.62 2.33
CA PHE A 9 8.05 9.30 1.76
C PHE A 9 9.27 8.62 2.42
N GLY A 10 9.81 9.15 3.52
CA GLY A 10 11.07 8.72 4.14
C GLY A 10 11.10 7.30 4.70
N GLY A 11 9.93 6.67 4.90
CA GLY A 11 9.81 5.27 5.28
C GLY A 11 9.56 4.31 4.11
N LEU A 12 9.25 4.81 2.91
CA LEU A 12 8.86 4.01 1.76
C LEU A 12 9.78 4.30 0.57
N SER A 13 10.66 3.35 0.22
CA SER A 13 11.48 3.45 -0.99
C SER A 13 10.61 3.77 -2.21
N ARG A 14 10.93 4.84 -2.95
CA ARG A 14 10.18 5.25 -4.15
C ARG A 14 10.08 4.11 -5.17
N ALA A 15 11.12 3.28 -5.28
CA ALA A 15 11.12 2.09 -6.13
C ALA A 15 10.13 1.02 -5.65
N TYR A 16 9.91 0.92 -4.33
CA TYR A 16 8.91 0.03 -3.74
C TYR A 16 7.49 0.50 -4.05
N TYR A 17 7.20 1.79 -3.90
CA TYR A 17 5.90 2.38 -4.25
C TYR A 17 5.52 2.10 -5.71
N ILE A 18 6.43 2.39 -6.64
CA ILE A 18 6.20 2.20 -8.08
C ILE A 18 5.96 0.71 -8.39
N ARG A 19 6.74 -0.18 -7.77
CA ARG A 19 6.56 -1.62 -7.96
C ARG A 19 5.17 -2.08 -7.51
N GLN A 20 4.73 -1.66 -6.32
CA GLN A 20 3.42 -2.03 -5.78
C GLN A 20 2.28 -1.42 -6.61
N PHE A 21 2.44 -0.18 -7.09
CA PHE A 21 1.50 0.46 -8.00
C PHE A 21 1.34 -0.32 -9.33
N LEU A 22 2.46 -0.76 -9.92
CA LEU A 22 2.42 -1.60 -11.13
C LEU A 22 1.69 -2.93 -10.91
N PHE A 23 1.87 -3.56 -9.74
CA PHE A 23 1.11 -4.77 -9.40
C PHE A 23 -0.37 -4.50 -9.16
N GLY A 24 -0.72 -3.40 -8.49
CA GLY A 24 -2.11 -2.95 -8.34
C GLY A 24 -2.78 -2.72 -9.69
N LEU A 25 -2.04 -2.24 -10.69
CA LEU A 25 -2.54 -2.00 -12.04
C LEU A 25 -3.01 -3.29 -12.72
N ILE A 26 -2.31 -4.40 -12.50
CA ILE A 26 -2.68 -5.71 -13.05
C ILE A 26 -4.07 -6.11 -12.55
N PHE A 27 -4.35 -5.95 -11.25
CA PHE A 27 -5.66 -6.23 -10.68
C PHE A 27 -6.75 -5.30 -11.21
N CYS A 28 -6.43 -4.01 -11.40
CA CYS A 28 -7.35 -3.05 -12.01
C CYS A 28 -7.75 -3.44 -13.44
N VAL A 29 -6.78 -3.85 -14.26
CA VAL A 29 -7.04 -4.28 -15.65
C VAL A 29 -7.86 -5.58 -15.67
N MET A 30 -7.50 -6.55 -14.82
CA MET A 30 -8.18 -7.85 -14.74
C MET A 30 -9.65 -7.72 -14.32
N LEU A 31 -9.96 -6.82 -13.37
CA LEU A 31 -11.33 -6.57 -12.93
C LEU A 31 -12.08 -5.66 -13.90
N GLY A 32 -11.39 -4.66 -14.46
CA GLY A 32 -11.93 -3.74 -15.46
C GLY A 32 -12.43 -4.47 -16.70
N SER A 33 -11.67 -5.45 -17.22
CA SER A 33 -12.05 -6.22 -18.43
C SER A 33 -13.41 -6.94 -18.29
N GLY A 34 -13.77 -7.37 -17.09
CA GLY A 34 -15.09 -7.95 -16.81
C GLY A 34 -16.22 -6.94 -16.96
N VAL A 35 -15.99 -5.69 -16.56
CA VAL A 35 -16.99 -4.60 -16.63
C VAL A 35 -17.12 -4.05 -18.05
N PHE A 36 -16.03 -4.02 -18.82
CA PHE A 36 -16.06 -3.63 -20.24
C PHE A 36 -16.96 -4.55 -21.09
N SER A 37 -17.10 -5.82 -20.70
CA SER A 37 -17.96 -6.78 -21.40
C SER A 37 -19.46 -6.50 -21.22
N THR A 38 -19.84 -5.73 -20.20
CA THR A 38 -21.25 -5.40 -19.88
C THR A 38 -21.77 -4.19 -20.66
N GLY A 39 -20.89 -3.40 -21.30
CA GLY A 39 -21.25 -2.29 -22.19
C GLY A 39 -21.89 -1.05 -21.53
N LYS A 40 -22.05 -1.02 -20.21
CA LYS A 40 -22.62 0.13 -19.47
C LYS A 40 -21.53 1.16 -19.16
N MET A 41 -21.57 2.31 -19.84
CA MET A 41 -20.57 3.38 -19.67
C MET A 41 -20.44 3.85 -18.21
N ASP A 42 -21.54 4.05 -17.50
CA ASP A 42 -21.51 4.51 -16.09
C ASP A 42 -20.74 3.55 -15.19
N GLN A 43 -20.90 2.24 -15.44
CA GLN A 43 -20.26 1.19 -14.67
C GLN A 43 -18.76 1.08 -14.97
N ILE A 44 -18.38 1.30 -16.23
CA ILE A 44 -16.99 1.36 -16.67
C ILE A 44 -16.27 2.55 -16.02
N ILE A 45 -16.90 3.73 -16.02
CA ILE A 45 -16.34 4.95 -15.42
C ILE A 45 -16.18 4.77 -13.91
N ALA A 46 -17.23 4.30 -13.22
CA ALA A 46 -17.18 4.06 -11.78
C ALA A 46 -16.11 3.01 -11.40
N SER A 47 -16.00 1.92 -12.16
CA SER A 47 -14.99 0.88 -11.94
C SER A 47 -13.57 1.40 -12.16
N THR A 48 -13.35 2.21 -13.19
CA THR A 48 -12.04 2.80 -13.50
C THR A 48 -11.58 3.78 -12.43
N ILE A 49 -12.47 4.67 -11.98
CA ILE A 49 -12.17 5.63 -10.91
C ILE A 49 -11.91 4.90 -9.59
N GLY A 50 -12.75 3.93 -9.23
CA GLY A 50 -12.56 3.11 -8.03
C GLY A 50 -11.23 2.35 -8.05
N CYS A 51 -10.87 1.77 -9.20
CA CYS A 51 -9.59 1.13 -9.42
C CYS A 51 -8.41 2.09 -9.23
N LEU A 52 -8.45 3.29 -9.80
CA LEU A 52 -7.39 4.29 -9.64
C LEU A 52 -7.20 4.70 -8.18
N VAL A 53 -8.30 4.92 -7.45
CA VAL A 53 -8.26 5.26 -6.02
C VAL A 53 -7.64 4.12 -5.22
N LEU A 54 -8.08 2.87 -5.43
CA LEU A 54 -7.51 1.70 -4.78
C LEU A 54 -6.03 1.52 -5.13
N ASN A 55 -5.61 1.81 -6.36
CA ASN A 55 -4.23 1.69 -6.80
C ASN A 55 -3.31 2.71 -6.12
N ILE A 56 -3.79 3.94 -5.91
CA ILE A 56 -3.07 4.97 -5.15
C ILE A 56 -3.00 4.61 -3.66
N LEU A 57 -4.07 4.05 -3.09
CA LEU A 57 -4.13 3.66 -1.67
C LEU A 57 -3.34 2.37 -1.36
N TYR A 58 -3.24 1.45 -2.32
CA TYR A 58 -2.61 0.14 -2.16
C TYR A 58 -1.19 0.16 -1.57
N PRO A 59 -0.25 0.99 -2.06
CA PRO A 59 1.09 1.07 -1.48
C PRO A 59 1.08 1.51 0.00
N TYR A 60 0.12 2.34 0.41
CA TYR A 60 -0.03 2.75 1.81
C TYR A 60 -0.55 1.61 2.68
N SER A 61 -1.55 0.85 2.21
CA SER A 61 -2.04 -0.32 2.94
C SER A 61 -0.94 -1.37 3.13
N ARG A 62 -0.13 -1.59 2.09
CA ARG A 62 0.98 -2.55 2.14
C ARG A 62 2.06 -2.14 3.13
N PHE A 63 2.35 -0.84 3.22
CA PHE A 63 3.30 -0.32 4.22
C PHE A 63 2.85 -0.62 5.66
N VAL A 64 1.57 -0.41 5.97
CA VAL A 64 1.00 -0.72 7.30
C VAL A 64 1.10 -2.21 7.59
N TYR A 65 0.76 -3.04 6.61
CA TYR A 65 0.86 -4.49 6.75
C TYR A 65 2.29 -4.93 7.03
N GLU A 66 3.27 -4.45 6.26
CA GLU A 66 4.69 -4.78 6.49
C GLU A 66 5.19 -4.28 7.84
N SER A 67 4.75 -3.10 8.28
CA SER A 67 5.06 -2.56 9.61
C SER A 67 4.48 -3.45 10.72
N ALA A 68 3.24 -3.91 10.58
CA ALA A 68 2.59 -4.80 11.53
C ALA A 68 3.23 -6.20 11.55
N VAL A 69 3.56 -6.77 10.39
CA VAL A 69 4.25 -8.07 10.29
C VAL A 69 5.64 -7.99 10.89
N ASN A 70 6.40 -6.92 10.61
CA ASN A 70 7.72 -6.70 11.20
C ASN A 70 7.62 -6.55 12.72
N TYR A 71 6.61 -5.83 13.23
CA TYR A 71 6.36 -5.73 14.67
C TYR A 71 6.05 -7.09 15.33
N ILE A 72 5.29 -7.96 14.66
CA ILE A 72 4.91 -9.29 15.19
C ILE A 72 6.06 -10.30 15.08
N MET A 73 6.73 -10.35 13.93
CA MET A 73 7.81 -11.32 13.68
C MET A 73 9.12 -10.91 14.36
N GLY A 74 9.37 -9.61 14.53
CA GLY A 74 10.64 -9.09 15.03
C GLY A 74 11.82 -9.55 14.18
N GLU A 75 12.93 -9.91 14.83
CA GLU A 75 14.15 -10.42 14.20
C GLU A 75 14.09 -11.92 13.86
N ASN A 76 12.96 -12.60 14.08
CA ASN A 76 12.85 -14.04 13.88
C ASN A 76 12.62 -14.37 12.40
N ALA A 77 13.60 -15.02 11.78
CA ALA A 77 13.48 -15.53 10.42
C ALA A 77 12.78 -16.90 10.40
N PHE A 78 11.51 -16.93 10.01
CA PHE A 78 10.79 -18.18 9.78
C PHE A 78 11.19 -18.79 8.43
N PHE A 79 11.97 -19.86 8.46
CA PHE A 79 12.30 -20.64 7.27
C PHE A 79 11.11 -21.52 6.90
N THR A 80 10.28 -21.02 5.99
CA THR A 80 9.16 -21.75 5.39
C THR A 80 9.49 -22.15 3.96
N ASP A 81 8.85 -23.20 3.46
CA ASP A 81 9.00 -23.62 2.06
C ASP A 81 8.77 -22.45 1.10
N ILE A 82 9.66 -22.30 0.11
CA ILE A 82 9.63 -21.20 -0.86
C ILE A 82 8.26 -21.09 -1.55
N LYS A 83 7.64 -22.23 -1.85
CA LYS A 83 6.30 -22.29 -2.46
C LYS A 83 5.24 -21.66 -1.54
N LEU A 84 5.25 -22.04 -0.26
CA LEU A 84 4.28 -21.57 0.73
C LEU A 84 4.49 -20.07 0.99
N PHE A 85 5.74 -19.64 1.15
CA PHE A 85 6.09 -18.23 1.30
C PHE A 85 5.58 -17.37 0.15
N LEU A 86 5.79 -17.80 -1.11
CA LEU A 86 5.29 -17.08 -2.28
C LEU A 86 3.76 -17.02 -2.32
N ILE A 87 3.07 -18.11 -2.00
CA ILE A 87 1.60 -18.15 -1.98
C ILE A 87 1.05 -17.18 -0.93
N ILE A 88 1.57 -17.21 0.29
CA ILE A 88 1.16 -16.24 1.34
C ILE A 88 1.45 -14.81 0.88
N LYS A 89 2.58 -14.59 0.23
CA LYS A 89 2.95 -13.26 -0.26
C LYS A 89 1.95 -12.76 -1.30
N PHE A 90 1.50 -13.61 -2.22
CA PHE A 90 0.46 -13.28 -3.20
C PHE A 90 -0.91 -13.06 -2.56
N ILE A 91 -1.32 -13.93 -1.63
CA ILE A 91 -2.61 -13.81 -0.94
C ILE A 91 -2.67 -12.50 -0.13
N THR A 92 -1.62 -12.20 0.63
CA THR A 92 -1.53 -10.96 1.41
C THR A 92 -1.50 -9.72 0.52
N MET A 93 -0.91 -9.83 -0.68
CA MET A 93 -0.91 -8.78 -1.70
C MET A 93 -2.34 -8.45 -2.14
N PHE A 94 -3.12 -9.48 -2.47
CA PHE A 94 -4.51 -9.35 -2.88
C PHE A 94 -5.39 -8.82 -1.75
N ILE A 95 -5.21 -9.31 -0.51
CA ILE A 95 -5.96 -8.84 0.66
C ILE A 95 -5.67 -7.35 0.92
N CYS A 96 -4.40 -6.93 0.89
CA CYS A 96 -4.05 -5.52 1.05
C CYS A 96 -4.66 -4.64 -0.04
N TRP A 97 -4.76 -5.14 -1.27
CA TRP A 97 -5.41 -4.42 -2.37
C TRP A 97 -6.94 -4.32 -2.17
N ALA A 98 -7.61 -5.41 -1.83
CA ALA A 98 -9.05 -5.44 -1.61
C ALA A 98 -9.48 -4.60 -0.39
N PHE A 99 -8.73 -4.68 0.71
CA PHE A 99 -8.99 -3.91 1.93
C PHE A 99 -8.29 -2.54 1.94
N SER A 100 -7.72 -2.12 0.82
CA SER A 100 -6.93 -0.88 0.77
C SER A 100 -7.74 0.34 1.18
N PHE A 101 -9.04 0.38 0.87
CA PHE A 101 -9.93 1.47 1.28
C PHE A 101 -10.02 1.64 2.80
N ALA A 102 -9.95 0.55 3.57
CA ALA A 102 -10.05 0.56 5.03
C ALA A 102 -8.68 0.68 5.72
N ILE A 103 -7.65 0.04 5.17
CA ILE A 103 -6.31 0.01 5.79
C ILE A 103 -5.51 1.28 5.45
N ALA A 104 -5.71 1.86 4.26
CA ALA A 104 -4.98 3.06 3.88
C ALA A 104 -5.27 4.30 4.75
N PRO A 105 -6.51 4.62 5.21
CA PRO A 105 -6.70 5.74 6.13
C PRO A 105 -5.96 5.54 7.46
N ILE A 106 -5.83 4.30 7.94
CA ILE A 106 -4.99 3.97 9.11
C ILE A 106 -3.52 4.24 8.80
N GLY A 107 -3.05 3.85 7.61
CA GLY A 107 -1.68 4.13 7.16
C GLY A 107 -1.36 5.61 7.01
N LEU A 108 -2.31 6.39 6.48
CA LEU A 108 -2.18 7.83 6.35
C LEU A 108 -2.13 8.51 7.72
N ALA A 109 -3.00 8.09 8.64
CA ALA A 109 -3.00 8.57 10.02
C ALA A 109 -1.68 8.21 10.73
N TYR A 110 -1.19 6.98 10.57
CA TYR A 110 0.08 6.54 11.15
C TYR A 110 1.27 7.38 10.64
N LEU A 111 1.35 7.62 9.33
CA LEU A 111 2.37 8.48 8.72
C LEU A 111 2.30 9.93 9.23
N TYR A 112 1.09 10.46 9.42
CA TYR A 112 0.87 11.80 9.95
C TYR A 112 1.35 11.95 11.40
N PHE A 113 0.99 10.98 12.27
CA PHE A 113 1.43 10.98 13.66
C PHE A 113 2.95 10.75 13.80
N TYR A 114 3.53 9.90 12.97
CA TYR A 114 4.97 9.62 12.99
C TYR A 114 5.79 10.87 12.64
N HIS A 115 5.39 11.62 11.60
CA HIS A 115 6.05 12.91 11.27
C HIS A 115 5.81 13.99 12.31
N SER A 116 4.60 14.08 12.86
CA SER A 116 4.29 15.03 13.94
C SER A 116 5.14 14.76 15.20
N LYS A 117 5.50 13.49 15.46
CA LYS A 117 6.43 13.13 16.53
C LYS A 117 7.89 13.46 16.19
N GLN A 118 8.35 13.14 14.99
CA GLN A 118 9.73 13.43 14.59
C GLN A 118 10.04 14.93 14.58
N GLU A 119 9.09 15.78 14.18
CA GLU A 119 9.25 17.24 14.29
C GLU A 119 9.32 17.72 15.74
N LYS A 120 8.55 17.10 16.65
CA LYS A 120 8.59 17.44 18.08
C LYS A 120 9.86 16.98 18.79
N GLU A 121 10.49 15.89 18.35
CA GLU A 121 11.77 15.44 18.90
C GLU A 121 12.95 16.27 18.38
N LEU A 122 12.93 16.65 17.10
CA LEU A 122 13.91 17.60 16.52
C LEU A 122 13.84 18.99 17.17
N ALA A 123 12.65 19.49 17.48
CA ALA A 123 12.46 20.77 18.17
C ALA A 123 12.77 20.74 19.68
N LYS A 124 13.06 19.56 20.25
CA LYS A 124 13.46 19.39 21.66
C LYS A 124 14.97 19.21 21.82
N SER A 125 15.70 19.05 20.72
CA SER A 125 17.16 18.98 20.65
C SER A 125 17.83 20.32 20.26
N GLU A 126 17.04 21.37 20.02
CA GLU A 126 17.48 22.78 19.96
C GLU A 126 17.23 23.48 21.30
#